data_AF-A0A923C1X4-F1
#
_entry.id   AF-A0A923C1X4-F1
#
_cell.length_a   1.000
_cell.length_b   1.000
_cell.length_c   1.000
_cell.angle_alpha   90.00
_cell.angle_beta   90.00
_cell.angle_gamma   90.00
#
_symmetry.space_group_name_H-M   'P 1'
#
loop_
_entity.id
_entity.type
_entity.pdbx_description
1 polymer ?
#
loop_
_entity_poly.entity_id
_entity_poly.type
_entity_poly.pdbx_seq_one_letter_code
_entity_poly.pdbx_strand_id
1 'polypeptide(L)'
;MTNFSGTDALQALTAFAILHGNSLPTYQRDFLANEMAGGDLLRRIIVGMEVLYASRGEEDFPEEGVSLLDGLARFVSQNNFYGLGGLEGRATKIALVAQRLLEDGDAVAEDDIEPSTEYVGKPATEGPTPTV
;
A
#
# COMPACT_ATOMS: atom_id res chain seq x y z
N MET A 1 15.01 13.76 1.33
CA MET A 1 14.49 12.54 0.66
C MET A 1 15.08 11.34 1.37
N THR A 2 14.22 10.50 1.95
CA THR A 2 14.63 9.31 2.70
C THR A 2 14.85 8.17 1.72
N ASN A 3 16.07 7.67 1.59
CA ASN A 3 16.35 6.47 0.81
C ASN A 3 16.14 5.25 1.71
N PHE A 4 15.18 4.41 1.39
CA PHE A 4 15.02 3.14 2.09
C PHE A 4 16.04 2.10 1.58
N SER A 5 16.63 1.35 2.51
CA SER A 5 17.06 -0.02 2.24
C SER A 5 15.90 -0.99 2.45
N GLY A 6 16.02 -2.25 2.00
CA GLY A 6 14.97 -3.25 2.20
C GLY A 6 14.63 -3.50 3.67
N THR A 7 15.63 -3.43 4.56
CA THR A 7 15.41 -3.54 6.01
C THR A 7 14.70 -2.30 6.57
N ASP A 8 15.10 -1.10 6.15
CA ASP A 8 14.47 0.15 6.61
C ASP A 8 13.02 0.23 6.15
N ALA A 9 12.74 -0.16 4.90
CA ALA A 9 11.38 -0.25 4.36
C ALA A 9 10.49 -1.16 5.21
N LEU A 10 10.99 -2.34 5.59
CA LEU A 10 10.23 -3.27 6.43
C LEU A 10 10.02 -2.72 7.85
N GLN A 11 11.05 -2.09 8.44
CA GLN A 11 10.94 -1.48 9.76
C GLN A 11 9.94 -0.32 9.77
N ALA A 12 9.98 0.54 8.76
CA ALA A 12 9.04 1.65 8.60
C ALA A 12 7.61 1.14 8.43
N LEU A 13 7.40 0.12 7.60
CA LEU A 13 6.08 -0.52 7.42
C LEU A 13 5.57 -1.13 8.73
N THR A 14 6.45 -1.81 9.48
CA THR A 14 6.09 -2.43 10.77
C THR A 14 5.70 -1.35 11.79
N ALA A 15 6.50 -0.29 11.90
CA ALA A 15 6.20 0.83 12.78
C ALA A 15 4.86 1.48 12.43
N PHE A 16 4.60 1.71 11.15
CA PHE A 16 3.33 2.24 10.67
C PHE A 16 2.16 1.33 11.06
N ALA A 17 2.25 0.03 10.81
CA ALA A 17 1.17 -0.91 11.13
C ALA A 17 0.86 -0.93 12.64
N ILE A 18 1.88 -0.80 13.50
CA ILE A 18 1.70 -0.75 14.96
C ILE A 18 1.03 0.54 15.40
N LEU A 19 1.47 1.69 14.85
CA LEU A 19 1.04 3.01 15.30
C LEU A 19 -0.28 3.46 14.69
N HIS A 20 -0.52 3.10 13.42
CA HIS A 20 -1.60 3.62 12.59
C HIS A 20 -2.45 2.53 11.94
N GLY A 21 -2.21 1.24 12.24
CA GLY A 21 -2.96 0.14 11.62
C GLY A 21 -4.49 0.23 11.85
N ASN A 22 -4.94 0.92 12.89
CA ASN A 22 -6.37 1.14 13.15
C ASN A 22 -7.02 2.21 12.27
N SER A 23 -6.22 3.06 11.62
CA SER A 23 -6.68 4.02 10.61
C SER A 23 -6.90 3.37 9.25
N LEU A 24 -6.50 2.10 9.08
CA LEU A 24 -6.74 1.36 7.85
C LEU A 24 -8.11 0.67 7.90
N PRO A 25 -8.79 0.48 6.76
CA PRO A 25 -9.96 -0.37 6.68
C PRO A 25 -9.67 -1.76 7.24
N THR A 26 -10.64 -2.34 7.97
CA THR A 26 -10.43 -3.62 8.69
C THR A 26 -9.89 -4.72 7.78
N TYR A 27 -10.43 -4.86 6.56
CA TYR A 27 -9.98 -5.87 5.61
C TYR A 27 -8.54 -5.65 5.10
N GLN A 28 -8.10 -4.39 5.01
CA GLN A 28 -6.71 -4.06 4.65
C GLN A 28 -5.76 -4.29 5.81
N ARG A 29 -6.14 -3.86 7.03
CA ARG A 29 -5.37 -4.10 8.24
C ARG A 29 -5.13 -5.59 8.46
N ASP A 30 -6.18 -6.39 8.35
CA ASP A 30 -6.12 -7.83 8.59
C ASP A 30 -5.31 -8.53 7.48
N PHE A 31 -5.46 -8.10 6.22
CA PHE A 31 -4.63 -8.59 5.11
C PHE A 31 -3.15 -8.27 5.32
N LEU A 32 -2.83 -7.02 5.66
CA LEU A 32 -1.46 -6.58 5.95
C LEU A 32 -0.86 -7.39 7.11
N ALA A 33 -1.61 -7.59 8.21
CA ALA A 33 -1.14 -8.36 9.36
C ALA A 33 -0.81 -9.81 8.98
N ASN A 34 -1.64 -10.45 8.14
CA ASN A 34 -1.40 -11.82 7.68
C ASN A 34 -0.15 -11.92 6.79
N GLU A 35 0.02 -11.02 5.83
CA GLU A 35 1.18 -11.02 4.93
C GLU A 35 2.48 -10.66 5.67
N MET A 36 2.42 -9.78 6.68
CA MET A 36 3.56 -9.44 7.54
C MET A 36 4.07 -10.61 8.39
N ALA A 37 3.28 -11.66 8.59
CA ALA A 37 3.71 -12.87 9.29
C ALA A 37 4.52 -13.83 8.38
N GLY A 38 4.39 -13.78 7.05
CA GLY A 38 5.01 -14.73 6.11
C GLY A 38 6.47 -14.39 5.74
N GLY A 39 7.36 -15.34 5.44
CA GLY A 39 8.82 -15.10 5.39
C GLY A 39 9.42 -14.27 4.23
N ASP A 40 8.63 -13.78 3.27
CA ASP A 40 9.14 -13.09 2.08
C ASP A 40 9.20 -11.57 2.28
N LEU A 41 10.41 -11.04 2.48
CA LEU A 41 10.66 -9.61 2.69
C LEU A 41 10.14 -8.75 1.53
N LEU A 42 10.36 -9.18 0.29
CA LEU A 42 10.01 -8.39 -0.87
C LEU A 42 8.50 -8.30 -1.03
N ARG A 43 7.81 -9.43 -0.87
CA ARG A 43 6.35 -9.48 -0.91
C ARG A 43 5.73 -8.59 0.15
N ARG A 44 6.27 -8.56 1.38
CA ARG A 44 5.78 -7.68 2.46
C ARG A 44 5.86 -6.20 2.08
N ILE A 45 6.97 -5.77 1.47
CA ILE A 45 7.16 -4.38 1.04
C ILE A 45 6.16 -4.01 -0.05
N ILE A 46 5.96 -4.90 -1.03
CA ILE A 46 4.97 -4.72 -2.10
C ILE A 46 3.55 -4.64 -1.54
N VAL A 47 3.16 -5.60 -0.69
CA VAL A 47 1.84 -5.62 -0.05
C VAL A 47 1.62 -4.36 0.79
N GLY A 48 2.60 -3.97 1.62
CA GLY A 48 2.49 -2.76 2.43
C GLY A 48 2.24 -1.51 1.60
N MET A 49 3.01 -1.32 0.53
CA MET A 49 2.83 -0.22 -0.41
C MET A 49 1.44 -0.25 -1.07
N GLU A 50 0.97 -1.41 -1.52
CA GLU A 50 -0.34 -1.57 -2.17
C GLU A 50 -1.51 -1.34 -1.22
N VAL A 51 -1.40 -1.80 0.04
CA VAL A 51 -2.39 -1.55 1.09
C VAL A 51 -2.50 -0.05 1.38
N LEU A 52 -1.37 0.64 1.52
CA LEU A 52 -1.35 2.10 1.72
C LEU A 52 -1.95 2.82 0.51
N TYR A 53 -1.60 2.40 -0.70
CA TYR A 53 -2.17 2.96 -1.92
C TYR A 53 -3.69 2.77 -1.99
N ALA A 54 -4.19 1.59 -1.64
CA ALA A 54 -5.62 1.30 -1.66
C ALA A 54 -6.40 2.08 -0.59
N SER A 55 -5.75 2.44 0.52
CA SER A 55 -6.37 3.14 1.65
C SER A 55 -6.22 4.66 1.57
N ARG A 56 -5.61 5.20 0.50
CA ARG A 56 -5.25 6.62 0.39
C ARG A 56 -6.44 7.59 0.41
N GLY A 57 -7.64 7.11 0.09
CA GLY A 57 -8.87 7.90 0.06
C GLY A 57 -9.72 7.79 1.32
N GLU A 58 -9.25 7.07 2.35
CA GLU A 58 -9.97 6.90 3.60
C GLU A 58 -9.90 8.18 4.45
N GLU A 59 -11.01 8.54 5.10
CA GLU A 59 -11.15 9.79 5.88
C GLU A 59 -10.10 9.91 6.99
N ASP A 60 -9.75 8.78 7.63
CA ASP A 60 -8.80 8.73 8.74
C ASP A 60 -7.36 8.36 8.30
N PHE A 61 -7.04 8.41 7.00
CA PHE A 61 -5.73 8.02 6.51
C PHE A 61 -4.64 9.00 6.98
N PRO A 62 -3.60 8.54 7.71
CA PRO A 62 -2.58 9.42 8.29
C PRO A 62 -1.61 9.98 7.24
N GLU A 63 -1.13 11.21 7.44
CA GLU A 63 -0.07 11.83 6.60
C GLU A 63 1.22 11.00 6.57
N GLU A 64 1.58 10.36 7.69
CA GLU A 64 2.72 9.45 7.75
C GLU A 64 2.55 8.25 6.80
N GLY A 65 1.30 7.85 6.54
CA GLY A 65 0.95 6.82 5.57
C GLY A 65 1.25 7.24 4.14
N VAL A 66 0.98 8.50 3.81
CA VAL A 66 1.32 9.10 2.50
C VAL A 66 2.84 9.19 2.33
N SER A 67 3.55 9.68 3.35
CA SER A 67 5.01 9.77 3.34
C SER A 67 5.67 8.40 3.19
N LEU A 68 5.15 7.39 3.90
CA LEU A 68 5.61 6.01 3.76
C LEU A 68 5.32 5.45 2.37
N LEU A 69 4.14 5.71 1.81
CA LEU A 69 3.75 5.29 0.47
C LEU A 69 4.73 5.82 -0.60
N ASP A 70 5.08 7.11 -0.57
CA ASP A 70 6.07 7.69 -1.50
C ASP A 70 7.43 6.98 -1.36
N GLY A 71 7.92 6.82 -0.13
CA GLY A 71 9.20 6.17 0.13
C GLY A 71 9.26 4.72 -0.37
N LEU A 72 8.22 3.93 -0.08
CA LEU A 72 8.13 2.54 -0.54
C LEU A 72 7.99 2.46 -2.06
N ALA A 73 7.16 3.29 -2.68
CA ALA A 73 6.96 3.28 -4.13
C ALA A 73 8.24 3.64 -4.89
N ARG A 74 9.00 4.64 -4.42
CA ARG A 74 10.32 4.96 -4.99
C ARG A 74 11.30 3.81 -4.83
N PHE A 75 11.35 3.19 -3.64
CA PHE A 75 12.23 2.05 -3.38
C PHE A 75 11.92 0.86 -4.30
N VAL A 76 10.64 0.48 -4.43
CA VAL A 76 10.18 -0.60 -5.31
C VAL A 76 10.48 -0.27 -6.79
N SER A 77 10.26 0.98 -7.21
CA SER A 77 10.55 1.44 -8.56
C SER A 77 12.04 1.42 -8.89
N GLN A 78 12.90 1.91 -8.00
CA GLN A 78 14.35 2.00 -8.22
C GLN A 78 15.00 0.61 -8.33
N ASN A 79 14.46 -0.39 -7.64
CA ASN A 79 14.97 -1.75 -7.67
C ASN A 79 14.25 -2.65 -8.68
N ASN A 80 13.32 -2.10 -9.48
CA ASN A 80 12.53 -2.82 -10.48
C ASN A 80 11.84 -4.08 -9.96
N PHE A 81 11.36 -4.05 -8.72
CA PHE A 81 10.78 -5.24 -8.09
C PHE A 81 9.47 -5.71 -8.76
N TYR A 82 8.73 -4.80 -9.38
CA TYR A 82 7.58 -5.16 -10.20
C TYR A 82 7.94 -5.74 -11.57
N GLY A 83 9.13 -5.46 -12.10
CA GLY A 83 9.60 -6.02 -13.37
C GLY A 83 9.82 -7.53 -13.30
N LEU A 84 10.01 -8.09 -12.11
CA LEU A 84 10.10 -9.54 -11.89
C LEU A 84 8.73 -10.25 -11.93
N GLY A 85 7.61 -9.49 -11.85
CA GLY A 85 6.24 -10.00 -11.79
C GLY A 85 5.30 -9.52 -12.90
N GLY A 86 5.78 -8.78 -13.90
CA GLY A 86 4.98 -8.33 -15.06
C GLY A 86 4.13 -7.07 -14.85
N LEU A 87 4.37 -6.30 -13.78
CA LEU A 87 3.65 -5.06 -13.45
C LEU A 87 4.55 -3.82 -13.65
N GLU A 88 5.31 -3.81 -14.75
CA GLU A 88 6.27 -2.74 -15.04
C GLU A 88 5.62 -1.34 -14.97
N GLY A 89 6.30 -0.41 -14.30
CA GLY A 89 5.84 0.97 -14.13
C GLY A 89 4.76 1.18 -13.06
N ARG A 90 4.22 0.13 -12.43
CA ARG A 90 3.20 0.27 -11.37
C ARG A 90 3.69 1.10 -10.18
N ALA A 91 4.85 0.76 -9.62
CA ALA A 91 5.43 1.51 -8.51
C ALA A 91 5.70 2.98 -8.86
N THR A 92 6.11 3.26 -10.11
CA THR A 92 6.31 4.64 -10.57
C THR A 92 5.01 5.43 -10.54
N LYS A 93 3.90 4.83 -11.00
CA LYS A 93 2.58 5.47 -10.97
C LYS A 93 2.08 5.70 -9.54
N ILE A 94 2.28 4.73 -8.64
CA ILE A 94 1.95 4.89 -7.22
C ILE A 94 2.78 6.02 -6.60
N ALA A 95 4.07 6.14 -6.93
CA ALA A 95 4.92 7.22 -6.45
C ALA A 95 4.42 8.59 -6.92
N LEU A 96 3.89 8.71 -8.15
CA LEU A 96 3.29 9.95 -8.64
C LEU A 96 2.03 10.33 -7.84
N VAL A 97 1.18 9.35 -7.52
CA VAL A 97 0.00 9.59 -6.67
C VAL A 97 0.40 10.01 -5.25
N ALA A 98 1.40 9.34 -4.66
CA ALA A 98 1.90 9.69 -3.35
C ALA A 98 2.48 11.12 -3.32
N GLN A 99 3.22 11.51 -4.36
CA GLN A 99 3.73 12.87 -4.49
C GLN A 99 2.59 13.89 -4.61
N ARG A 100 1.55 13.60 -5.41
CA ARG A 100 0.36 14.46 -5.51
C ARG A 100 -0.30 14.67 -4.16
N LEU A 101 -0.45 13.60 -3.37
CA LEU A 101 -1.00 13.66 -2.02
C LEU A 101 -0.15 14.51 -1.06
N LEU A 102 1.18 14.42 -1.14
CA LEU A 102 2.10 15.25 -0.36
C LEU A 102 2.07 16.74 -0.76
N GLU A 103 1.54 17.04 -1.95
CA GLU A 103 1.35 18.38 -2.49
C GLU A 103 -0.10 18.88 -2.29
N ASP A 104 -0.84 18.28 -1.33
CA ASP A 104 -2.24 18.58 -0.99
C ASP A 104 -3.22 18.39 -2.17
N GLY A 105 -2.88 17.52 -3.12
CA GLY A 105 -3.73 17.18 -4.26
C GLY A 105 -4.76 16.09 -3.96
N ASP A 106 -5.62 15.81 -4.94
CA ASP A 106 -6.71 14.84 -4.78
C ASP A 106 -6.22 13.43 -4.46
N ALA A 107 -6.86 12.77 -3.49
CA ALA A 107 -6.52 11.41 -3.12
C ALA A 107 -6.83 10.39 -4.21
N VAL A 108 -7.87 10.64 -5.01
CA VAL A 108 -8.27 9.79 -6.13
C VAL A 108 -8.51 10.67 -7.35
N ALA A 109 -7.80 10.38 -8.44
CA ALA A 109 -7.97 11.03 -9.74
C ALA A 109 -8.44 10.03 -10.80
N GLU A 110 -9.06 10.52 -11.88
CA GLU A 110 -9.64 9.70 -12.95
C GLU A 110 -8.60 8.83 -13.68
N ASP A 111 -7.35 9.27 -13.76
CA ASP A 111 -6.24 8.59 -14.43
C ASP A 111 -5.38 7.73 -13.48
N ASP A 112 -5.76 7.62 -12.21
CA ASP A 112 -5.11 6.75 -11.25
C ASP A 112 -5.24 5.28 -11.66
N ILE A 113 -4.20 4.50 -11.35
CA ILE A 113 -4.29 3.06 -11.52
C ILE A 113 -5.18 2.44 -10.45
N GLU A 114 -5.91 1.41 -10.81
CA GLU A 114 -6.68 0.65 -9.82
C GLU A 114 -5.75 -0.07 -8.82
N PRO A 115 -6.17 -0.20 -7.55
CA PRO A 115 -5.50 -1.05 -6.57
C PRO A 115 -5.33 -2.50 -7.07
N SER A 116 -4.21 -3.14 -6.75
CA SER A 116 -3.92 -4.50 -7.24
C SER A 116 -4.78 -5.53 -6.52
N THR A 117 -5.56 -6.33 -7.24
CA THR A 117 -6.37 -7.39 -6.62
C THR A 117 -5.55 -8.53 -5.98
N GLU A 118 -4.25 -8.60 -6.26
CA GLU A 118 -3.33 -9.61 -5.70
C GLU A 118 -2.77 -9.19 -4.33
N TYR A 119 -2.57 -7.88 -4.13
CA TYR A 119 -1.78 -7.35 -3.01
C TYR A 119 -2.60 -6.49 -2.05
N VAL A 120 -3.92 -6.50 -2.18
CA VAL A 120 -4.83 -5.76 -1.31
C VAL A 120 -5.86 -6.70 -0.72
N GLY A 121 -6.28 -6.40 0.51
CA GLY A 121 -7.42 -7.08 1.11
C GLY A 121 -8.68 -6.85 0.28
N LYS A 122 -9.58 -7.83 0.27
CA LYS A 122 -10.91 -7.67 -0.32
C LYS A 122 -11.91 -7.35 0.78
N PRO A 123 -12.82 -6.38 0.59
CA PRO A 123 -13.95 -6.23 1.49
C PRO A 123 -14.69 -7.58 1.55
N ALA A 124 -15.13 -7.96 2.75
CA ALA A 124 -16.01 -9.11 2.87
C ALA A 124 -17.21 -8.84 1.96
N THR A 125 -17.39 -9.65 0.92
CA THR A 125 -18.62 -9.62 0.16
C THR A 125 -19.76 -9.82 1.16
N GLU A 126 -20.78 -8.96 1.11
CA GLU A 126 -22.00 -9.17 1.89
C GLU A 126 -22.42 -10.64 1.75
N GLY A 127 -22.68 -11.29 2.88
CA GLY A 127 -22.82 -12.74 2.99
C GLY A 127 -23.84 -13.35 2.02
N PRO A 128 -23.95 -14.69 1.97
CA PRO A 128 -24.79 -15.38 0.99
C PRO A 128 -26.20 -14.77 0.98
N THR A 129 -26.67 -14.38 -0.21
CA THR A 129 -28.05 -13.95 -0.44
C THR A 129 -28.97 -14.99 0.21
N PRO A 130 -29.88 -14.61 1.12
CA PRO A 130 -30.78 -15.58 1.71
C PRO A 130 -31.63 -16.18 0.59
N THR A 131 -31.41 -17.46 0.29
CA THR A 131 -32.34 -18.26 -0.50
C THR A 131 -33.65 -18.32 0.26
N VAL A 132 -34.68 -17.69 -0.31
CA VAL A 132 -36.09 -17.78 0.11
C VAL A 132 -36.61 -19.19 -0.19
#